data_AF-A0A3E2HAK6-F1
#
_entry.id   AF-A0A3E2HAK6-F1
#
_cell.length_a   1.000
_cell.length_b   1.000
_cell.length_c   1.000
_cell.angle_alpha   90.00
_cell.angle_beta   90.00
_cell.angle_gamma   90.00
#
_symmetry.space_group_name_H-M   'P 1'
#
loop_
_entity.id
_entity.type
_entity.pdbx_description
1 polymer ?
#
loop_
_entity_poly.entity_id
_entity_poly.type
_entity_poly.pdbx_seq_one_letter_code
_entity_poly.pdbx_strand_id
1 'polypeptide(L)'
;MKTSVLFFGAILATSAMALPYGTVEKRINEQDVINSINAWINNVDNVNNFLDAAPGLDPQDLQSQAETALDNANDEPIQLQILSDVSGLDESGQQAANLLAEVFGNVPTQLQNIINDPGDSGVVQTALQVINNVRCLNVLPAVTALWAAAASASGAPPPPAAEIPQSCQGISKA
;
A
#
# COMPACT_ATOMS: atom_id res chain seq x y z
N MET A 1 43.16 -41.54 66.39
CA MET A 1 42.64 -40.17 66.66
C MET A 1 43.08 -39.25 65.53
N LYS A 2 42.20 -38.31 65.13
CA LYS A 2 42.32 -37.23 64.13
C LYS A 2 41.83 -37.61 62.71
N THR A 3 40.53 -37.45 62.42
CA THR A 3 39.77 -36.25 61.96
C THR A 3 39.74 -36.08 60.45
N SER A 4 38.55 -36.32 59.88
CA SER A 4 38.09 -35.84 58.57
C SER A 4 38.12 -34.31 58.49
N VAL A 5 38.39 -33.75 57.30
CA VAL A 5 37.82 -32.46 56.86
C VAL A 5 37.57 -32.49 55.35
N LEU A 6 36.30 -32.28 54.98
CA LEU A 6 35.77 -31.90 53.66
C LEU A 6 36.20 -30.48 53.30
N PHE A 7 36.47 -30.18 52.02
CA PHE A 7 36.34 -28.80 51.54
C PHE A 7 35.56 -28.69 50.24
N PHE A 8 34.65 -27.73 50.29
CA PHE A 8 33.59 -27.34 49.37
C PHE A 8 34.12 -26.78 48.05
N GLY A 9 33.40 -27.06 46.98
CA GLY A 9 33.49 -26.30 45.73
C GLY A 9 32.83 -24.92 45.86
N ALA A 10 33.30 -23.99 45.04
CA ALA A 10 32.62 -22.74 44.76
C ALA A 10 32.59 -22.56 43.24
N ILE A 11 31.41 -22.73 42.65
CA ILE A 11 31.11 -22.33 41.27
C ILE A 11 30.58 -20.90 41.36
N LEU A 12 31.31 -19.94 40.80
CA LEU A 12 30.83 -18.57 40.63
C LEU A 12 29.83 -18.55 39.48
N ALA A 13 28.54 -18.51 39.81
CA ALA A 13 27.50 -18.18 38.84
C ALA A 13 27.49 -16.67 38.61
N THR A 14 28.05 -16.22 37.49
CA THR A 14 27.88 -14.85 37.00
C THR A 14 26.47 -14.71 36.42
N SER A 15 25.56 -14.10 37.17
CA SER A 15 24.25 -13.71 36.68
C SER A 15 24.40 -12.54 35.70
N ALA A 16 24.35 -12.80 34.40
CA ALA A 16 24.15 -11.77 33.40
C ALA A 16 22.69 -11.29 33.50
N MET A 17 22.48 -10.04 33.96
CA MET A 17 21.18 -9.39 33.87
C MET A 17 20.92 -9.05 32.40
N ALA A 18 20.11 -9.86 31.71
CA ALA A 18 19.54 -9.49 30.43
C ALA A 18 18.56 -8.33 30.66
N LEU A 19 18.90 -7.14 30.18
CA LEU A 19 17.95 -6.04 30.10
C LEU A 19 16.84 -6.44 29.10
N PRO A 20 15.56 -6.22 29.41
CA PRO A 20 14.51 -6.37 28.42
C PRO A 20 14.73 -5.31 27.34
N TYR A 21 15.26 -5.73 26.19
CA TYR A 21 15.10 -4.97 24.95
C TYR A 21 13.62 -5.04 24.59
N GLY A 22 12.82 -4.17 25.21
CA GLY A 22 11.53 -3.82 24.65
C GLY A 22 11.80 -3.15 23.32
N THR A 23 11.50 -3.82 22.22
CA THR A 23 11.34 -3.15 20.94
C THR A 23 10.22 -2.14 21.12
N VAL A 24 10.56 -0.86 21.28
CA VAL A 24 9.58 0.22 21.16
C VAL A 24 9.13 0.18 19.71
N GLU A 25 8.03 -0.51 19.45
CA GLU A 25 7.37 -0.48 18.15
C GLU A 25 7.06 0.98 17.84
N LYS A 26 7.58 1.48 16.71
CA LYS A 26 7.33 2.86 16.29
C LYS A 26 5.83 2.98 16.04
N ARG A 27 5.13 3.69 16.92
CA ARG A 27 3.73 4.04 16.67
C ARG A 27 3.67 5.00 15.49
N ILE A 28 2.88 4.65 14.49
CA ILE A 28 2.47 5.57 13.42
C ILE A 28 1.65 6.67 14.06
N ASN A 29 2.09 7.91 13.90
CA ASN A 29 1.41 9.08 14.47
C ASN A 29 0.52 9.77 13.41
N GLU A 30 -0.26 10.76 13.86
CA GLU A 30 -1.15 11.55 13.01
C GLU A 30 -0.46 12.12 11.75
N GLN A 31 0.77 12.63 11.89
CA GLN A 31 1.52 13.21 10.78
C GLN A 31 1.98 12.14 9.77
N ASP A 32 2.38 10.96 10.26
CA ASP A 32 2.72 9.82 9.40
C ASP A 32 1.50 9.38 8.55
N VAL A 33 0.30 9.40 9.14
CA VAL A 33 -0.96 9.12 8.42
C VAL A 33 -1.27 10.19 7.38
N ILE A 34 -1.21 11.48 7.74
CA ILE A 34 -1.45 12.59 6.80
C ILE A 34 -0.49 12.51 5.61
N ASN A 35 0.80 12.31 5.88
CA ASN A 35 1.82 12.22 4.83
C ASN A 35 1.59 11.03 3.92
N SER A 36 1.21 9.88 4.48
CA SER A 36 0.95 8.66 3.70
C SER A 36 -0.30 8.79 2.85
N ILE A 37 -1.38 9.37 3.38
CA ILE A 37 -2.60 9.63 2.60
C ILE A 37 -2.30 10.60 1.44
N ASN A 38 -1.61 11.71 1.71
CA ASN A 38 -1.28 12.69 0.66
C ASN A 38 -0.38 12.10 -0.43
N ALA A 39 0.61 11.27 -0.05
CA ALA A 39 1.43 10.57 -1.01
C ALA A 39 0.60 9.61 -1.87
N TRP A 40 -0.31 8.86 -1.26
CA TRP A 40 -1.16 7.91 -1.98
C TRP A 40 -2.16 8.62 -2.90
N ILE A 41 -2.75 9.75 -2.48
CA ILE A 41 -3.61 10.58 -3.34
C ILE A 41 -2.85 10.96 -4.62
N ASN A 42 -1.63 11.49 -4.49
CA ASN A 42 -0.84 11.87 -5.67
C ASN A 42 -0.56 10.67 -6.60
N ASN A 43 -0.24 9.50 -6.03
CA ASN A 43 -0.01 8.29 -6.81
C ASN A 43 -1.28 7.85 -7.56
N VAL A 44 -2.42 7.86 -6.86
CA VAL A 44 -3.73 7.53 -7.45
C VAL A 44 -4.08 8.48 -8.57
N ASP A 45 -3.90 9.78 -8.37
CA ASP A 45 -4.22 10.83 -9.34
C ASP A 45 -3.32 10.72 -10.59
N ASN A 46 -2.04 10.41 -10.43
CA ASN A 46 -1.13 10.19 -11.55
C ASN A 46 -1.53 8.97 -12.40
N VAL A 47 -1.90 7.86 -11.76
CA VAL A 47 -2.41 6.68 -12.50
C VAL A 47 -3.73 7.00 -13.18
N ASN A 48 -4.64 7.72 -12.50
CA ASN A 48 -5.92 8.15 -13.05
C ASN A 48 -5.75 9.06 -14.28
N ASN A 49 -4.85 10.03 -14.22
CA ASN A 49 -4.52 10.94 -15.32
C ASN A 49 -4.00 10.18 -16.54
N PHE A 50 -3.14 9.18 -16.33
CA PHE A 50 -2.70 8.29 -17.41
C PHE A 50 -3.88 7.56 -18.05
N LEU A 51 -4.77 6.96 -17.25
CA LEU A 51 -5.89 6.16 -17.77
C LEU A 51 -6.88 7.00 -18.58
N ASP A 52 -7.09 8.26 -18.20
CA ASP A 52 -7.94 9.19 -18.94
C ASP A 52 -7.30 9.69 -20.24
N ALA A 53 -5.97 9.82 -20.28
CA ALA A 53 -5.23 10.27 -21.45
C ALA A 53 -4.94 9.14 -22.46
N ALA A 54 -4.71 7.92 -21.98
CA ALA A 54 -4.19 6.79 -22.75
C ALA A 54 -4.88 6.53 -24.10
N PRO A 55 -6.23 6.61 -24.23
CA PRO A 55 -6.89 6.39 -25.51
C PRO A 55 -6.50 7.37 -26.64
N GLY A 56 -5.95 8.53 -26.30
CA GLY A 56 -5.57 9.58 -27.24
C GLY A 56 -4.07 9.68 -27.53
N LEU A 57 -3.23 8.84 -26.90
CA LEU A 57 -1.78 8.91 -27.04
C LEU A 57 -1.28 8.10 -28.24
N ASP A 58 -0.19 8.56 -28.86
CA ASP A 58 0.59 7.72 -29.77
C ASP A 58 1.43 6.69 -28.99
N PRO A 59 1.96 5.63 -29.64
CA PRO A 59 2.68 4.58 -28.93
C PRO A 59 3.89 5.05 -28.11
N GLN A 60 4.59 6.10 -28.55
CA GLN A 60 5.77 6.58 -27.83
C GLN A 60 5.36 7.32 -26.55
N ASP A 61 4.37 8.20 -26.66
CA ASP A 61 3.82 8.92 -25.51
C ASP A 61 3.10 7.97 -24.54
N LEU A 62 2.40 6.95 -25.08
CA LEU A 62 1.73 5.92 -24.30
C LEU A 62 2.73 5.13 -23.44
N GLN A 63 3.85 4.70 -24.01
CA GLN A 63 4.89 3.99 -23.28
C GLN A 63 5.47 4.85 -22.14
N SER A 64 5.88 6.08 -22.46
CA SER A 64 6.47 7.02 -21.50
C SER A 64 5.52 7.34 -20.34
N GLN A 65 4.24 7.59 -20.62
CA GLN A 65 3.26 7.86 -19.57
C GLN A 65 2.89 6.60 -18.79
N ALA A 66 2.88 5.42 -19.42
CA ALA A 66 2.66 4.15 -18.72
C ALA A 66 3.82 3.83 -17.75
N GLU A 67 5.06 4.16 -18.09
CA GLU A 67 6.22 4.05 -17.17
C GLU A 67 6.03 4.94 -15.94
N THR A 68 5.62 6.19 -16.13
CA THR A 68 5.32 7.11 -15.02
C THR A 68 4.18 6.58 -14.16
N ALA A 69 3.11 6.08 -14.77
CA ALA A 69 1.99 5.48 -14.04
C ALA A 69 2.40 4.21 -13.28
N LEU A 70 3.32 3.41 -13.84
CA LEU A 70 3.85 2.21 -13.22
C LEU A 70 4.65 2.54 -11.96
N ASP A 71 5.50 3.56 -12.00
CA ASP A 71 6.25 4.01 -10.82
C ASP A 71 5.30 4.43 -9.69
N ASN A 72 4.28 5.22 -10.00
CA ASN A 72 3.27 5.63 -9.02
C ASN A 72 2.50 4.43 -8.46
N ALA A 73 2.07 3.49 -9.32
CA ALA A 73 1.37 2.29 -8.90
C ALA A 73 2.24 1.36 -8.03
N ASN A 74 3.56 1.34 -8.26
CA ASN A 74 4.51 0.57 -7.45
C ASN A 74 4.81 1.21 -6.10
N ASP A 75 4.58 2.51 -5.95
CA ASP A 75 4.71 3.21 -4.67
C ASP A 75 3.48 3.02 -3.77
N GLU A 76 2.26 2.86 -4.34
CA GLU A 76 1.00 2.67 -3.58
C GLU A 76 1.08 1.60 -2.45
N PRO A 77 1.74 0.43 -2.62
CA PRO A 77 1.93 -0.55 -1.55
C PRO A 77 2.67 -0.04 -0.31
N ILE A 78 3.54 0.97 -0.46
CA ILE A 78 4.25 1.58 0.69
C ILE A 78 3.24 2.28 1.60
N GLN A 79 2.31 3.04 1.02
CA GLN A 79 1.28 3.72 1.80
C GLN A 79 0.25 2.73 2.35
N LEU A 80 -0.07 1.66 1.63
CA LEU A 80 -0.88 0.57 2.16
C LEU A 80 -0.28 0.00 3.44
N GLN A 81 1.01 -0.36 3.43
CA GLN A 81 1.69 -0.91 4.60
C GLN A 81 1.63 0.06 5.79
N ILE A 82 1.89 1.35 5.56
CA ILE A 82 1.86 2.34 6.65
C ILE A 82 0.43 2.49 7.20
N LEU A 83 -0.57 2.60 6.34
CA LEU A 83 -1.94 2.84 6.79
C LEU A 83 -2.61 1.60 7.38
N SER A 84 -2.25 0.40 6.94
CA SER A 84 -2.75 -0.86 7.53
C SER A 84 -2.22 -1.10 8.94
N ASP A 85 -1.05 -0.55 9.27
CA ASP A 85 -0.39 -0.73 10.57
C ASP A 85 -0.85 0.30 11.61
N VAL A 86 -1.79 1.20 11.28
CA VAL A 86 -2.34 2.17 12.22
C VAL A 86 -3.11 1.44 13.32
N SER A 87 -2.65 1.59 14.57
CA SER A 87 -3.31 1.01 15.74
C SER A 87 -4.74 1.54 15.89
N GLY A 88 -5.69 0.63 16.08
CA GLY A 88 -7.10 0.99 16.29
C GLY A 88 -7.90 1.18 14.99
N LEU A 89 -7.37 0.74 13.85
CA LEU A 89 -8.12 0.64 12.61
C LEU A 89 -9.41 -0.17 12.84
N ASP A 90 -10.55 0.31 12.34
CA ASP A 90 -11.82 -0.41 12.47
C ASP A 90 -11.91 -1.60 11.49
N GLU A 91 -12.98 -2.38 11.59
CA GLU A 91 -13.19 -3.56 10.74
C GLU A 91 -13.26 -3.19 9.25
N SER A 92 -13.87 -2.05 8.92
CA SER A 92 -13.98 -1.57 7.55
C SER A 92 -12.61 -1.24 6.96
N GLY A 93 -11.75 -0.55 7.70
CA GLY A 93 -10.38 -0.25 7.29
C GLY A 93 -9.53 -1.51 7.12
N GLN A 94 -9.68 -2.49 8.00
CA GLN A 94 -8.98 -3.79 7.88
C GLN A 94 -9.43 -4.56 6.65
N GLN A 95 -10.73 -4.63 6.37
CA GLN A 95 -11.26 -5.26 5.16
C GLN A 95 -10.77 -4.56 3.89
N ALA A 96 -10.73 -3.22 3.90
CA ALA A 96 -10.19 -2.44 2.79
C ALA A 96 -8.70 -2.72 2.56
N ALA A 97 -7.88 -2.74 3.62
CA ALA A 97 -6.46 -3.06 3.51
C ALA A 97 -6.21 -4.46 2.92
N ASN A 98 -6.98 -5.47 3.38
CA ASN A 98 -6.89 -6.83 2.86
C ASN A 98 -7.24 -6.90 1.37
N LEU A 99 -8.35 -6.27 0.95
CA LEU A 99 -8.73 -6.22 -0.45
C LEU A 99 -7.65 -5.57 -1.32
N LEU A 100 -7.07 -4.45 -0.85
CA LEU A 100 -5.99 -3.77 -1.57
C LEU A 100 -4.76 -4.64 -1.73
N ALA A 101 -4.35 -5.36 -0.67
CA ALA A 101 -3.23 -6.30 -0.72
C ALA A 101 -3.45 -7.44 -1.73
N GLU A 102 -4.69 -7.87 -1.95
CA GLU A 102 -5.04 -8.91 -2.92
C GLU A 102 -5.01 -8.40 -4.37
N VAL A 103 -5.49 -7.18 -4.62
CA VAL A 103 -5.76 -6.71 -5.99
C VAL A 103 -4.65 -5.86 -6.59
N PHE A 104 -3.73 -5.33 -5.78
CA PHE A 104 -2.78 -4.32 -6.25
C PHE A 104 -1.86 -4.80 -7.38
N GLY A 105 -1.40 -6.05 -7.33
CA GLY A 105 -0.51 -6.60 -8.36
C GLY A 105 -1.08 -6.57 -9.79
N ASN A 106 -2.40 -6.46 -9.94
CA ASN A 106 -3.04 -6.39 -11.25
C ASN A 106 -2.66 -5.11 -12.01
N VAL A 107 -2.60 -3.95 -11.35
CA VAL A 107 -2.37 -2.66 -12.03
C VAL A 107 -0.94 -2.57 -12.61
N PRO A 108 0.13 -2.78 -11.82
CA PRO A 108 1.50 -2.78 -12.34
C PRO A 108 1.71 -3.81 -13.46
N THR A 109 1.11 -5.01 -13.34
CA THR A 109 1.22 -6.05 -14.37
C THR A 109 0.68 -5.56 -15.72
N GLN A 110 -0.47 -4.90 -15.73
CA GLN A 110 -1.07 -4.42 -16.97
C GLN A 110 -0.37 -3.17 -17.52
N LEU A 111 0.13 -2.28 -16.65
CA LEU A 111 0.97 -1.17 -17.08
C LEU A 111 2.24 -1.68 -17.76
N GLN A 112 2.87 -2.72 -17.22
CA GLN A 112 4.02 -3.36 -17.86
C GLN A 112 3.68 -3.96 -19.23
N ASN A 113 2.47 -4.51 -19.42
CA ASN A 113 2.03 -4.99 -20.74
C ASN A 113 1.95 -3.85 -21.75
N ILE A 114 1.42 -2.68 -21.37
CA ILE A 114 1.37 -1.49 -22.22
C ILE A 114 2.80 -1.02 -22.57
N ILE A 115 3.71 -0.99 -21.59
CA ILE A 115 5.10 -0.58 -21.79
C ILE A 115 5.83 -1.52 -22.75
N ASN A 116 5.58 -2.83 -22.66
CA ASN A 116 6.26 -3.83 -23.48
C ASN A 116 5.78 -3.83 -24.93
N ASP A 117 4.50 -3.51 -25.18
CA ASP A 117 3.93 -3.49 -26.51
C ASP A 117 2.94 -2.32 -26.71
N PRO A 118 3.45 -1.07 -26.75
CA PRO A 118 2.60 0.12 -26.85
C PRO A 118 2.00 0.31 -28.25
N GLY A 119 2.50 -0.43 -29.25
CA GLY A 119 2.03 -0.38 -30.64
C GLY A 119 0.91 -1.38 -30.95
N ASP A 120 0.75 -2.42 -30.13
CA ASP A 120 -0.33 -3.39 -30.26
C ASP A 120 -1.60 -2.87 -29.56
N SER A 121 -2.54 -2.38 -30.38
CA SER A 121 -3.82 -1.84 -29.89
C SER A 121 -4.69 -2.86 -29.15
N GLY A 122 -4.55 -4.15 -29.45
CA GLY A 122 -5.26 -5.22 -28.75
C GLY A 122 -4.71 -5.46 -27.35
N VAL A 123 -3.37 -5.46 -27.21
CA VAL A 123 -2.69 -5.55 -25.90
C VAL A 123 -3.04 -4.34 -25.04
N VAL A 124 -2.90 -3.13 -25.59
CA VAL A 124 -3.18 -1.87 -24.89
C VAL A 124 -4.64 -1.82 -24.42
N GLN A 125 -5.60 -2.11 -25.30
CA GLN A 125 -7.02 -2.07 -24.95
C GLN A 125 -7.36 -3.07 -23.85
N THR A 126 -6.83 -4.30 -23.93
CA THR A 126 -7.05 -5.33 -22.91
C THR A 126 -6.48 -4.91 -21.56
N ALA A 127 -5.26 -4.37 -21.55
CA ALA A 127 -4.60 -3.89 -20.34
C ALA A 127 -5.38 -2.74 -19.69
N LEU A 128 -5.77 -1.72 -20.45
CA LEU A 128 -6.57 -0.59 -19.95
C LEU A 128 -7.91 -1.05 -19.38
N GLN A 129 -8.60 -1.98 -20.05
CA GLN A 129 -9.87 -2.53 -19.54
C GLN A 129 -9.69 -3.25 -18.20
N VAL A 130 -8.65 -4.07 -18.07
CA VAL A 130 -8.36 -4.78 -16.82
C VAL A 130 -8.01 -3.80 -15.70
N ILE A 131 -7.16 -2.79 -15.97
CA ILE A 131 -6.81 -1.76 -14.99
C ILE A 131 -8.07 -1.03 -14.52
N ASN A 132 -8.90 -0.54 -15.45
CA ASN A 132 -10.11 0.21 -15.11
C ASN A 132 -11.09 -0.66 -14.30
N ASN A 133 -11.31 -1.91 -14.68
CA ASN A 133 -12.19 -2.80 -13.92
C ASN A 133 -11.71 -2.98 -12.46
N VAL A 134 -10.42 -3.27 -12.26
CA VAL A 134 -9.87 -3.47 -10.91
C VAL A 134 -9.87 -2.17 -10.12
N ARG A 135 -9.45 -1.06 -10.73
CA ARG A 135 -9.34 0.22 -10.03
C ARG A 135 -10.71 0.78 -9.64
N CYS A 136 -11.63 0.85 -10.60
CA CYS A 136 -12.94 1.46 -10.38
C CYS A 136 -13.81 0.66 -9.41
N LEU A 137 -13.74 -0.68 -9.45
CA LEU A 137 -14.61 -1.54 -8.65
C LEU A 137 -14.03 -1.90 -7.28
N ASN A 138 -12.70 -1.91 -7.15
CA ASN A 138 -12.02 -2.40 -5.94
C ASN A 138 -11.07 -1.36 -5.35
N VAL A 139 -10.07 -0.88 -6.11
CA VAL A 139 -9.01 -0.02 -5.55
C VAL A 139 -9.57 1.30 -5.05
N LEU A 140 -10.23 2.11 -5.89
CA LEU A 140 -10.67 3.47 -5.52
C LEU A 140 -11.65 3.47 -4.33
N PRO A 141 -12.66 2.57 -4.26
CA PRO A 141 -13.49 2.45 -3.06
C PRO A 141 -12.70 2.00 -1.82
N ALA A 142 -11.79 1.04 -1.95
CA ALA A 142 -11.05 0.50 -0.82
C ALA A 142 -10.03 1.49 -0.26
N VAL A 143 -9.29 2.22 -1.11
CA VAL A 143 -8.37 3.26 -0.63
C VAL A 143 -9.14 4.36 0.10
N THR A 144 -10.31 4.77 -0.40
CA THR A 144 -11.18 5.74 0.27
C THR A 144 -11.56 5.27 1.68
N ALA A 145 -11.97 4.01 1.81
CA ALA A 145 -12.32 3.42 3.09
C ALA A 145 -11.12 3.33 4.06
N LEU A 146 -9.96 2.90 3.55
CA LEU A 146 -8.75 2.79 4.36
C LEU A 146 -8.24 4.17 4.82
N TRP A 147 -8.23 5.17 3.94
CA TRP A 147 -7.81 6.53 4.31
C TRP A 147 -8.69 7.11 5.40
N ALA A 148 -10.01 6.96 5.28
CA ALA A 148 -10.96 7.43 6.29
C ALA A 148 -10.77 6.71 7.64
N ALA A 149 -10.62 5.38 7.61
CA ALA A 149 -10.41 4.58 8.83
C ALA A 149 -9.10 4.91 9.52
N ALA A 150 -8.00 5.03 8.76
CA ALA A 150 -6.68 5.36 9.29
C ALA A 150 -6.66 6.77 9.90
N ALA A 151 -7.26 7.75 9.22
CA ALA A 151 -7.37 9.11 9.73
C ALA A 151 -8.20 9.15 11.03
N SER A 152 -9.33 8.43 11.08
CA SER A 152 -10.14 8.35 12.28
C SER A 152 -9.40 7.69 13.45
N ALA A 153 -8.64 6.62 13.20
CA ALA A 153 -7.90 5.90 14.23
C ALA A 153 -6.71 6.71 14.78
N SER A 154 -6.06 7.53 13.94
CA SER A 154 -4.93 8.37 14.34
C SER A 154 -5.32 9.74 14.89
N GLY A 155 -6.59 10.14 14.77
CA GLY A 155 -7.06 11.48 15.10
C GLY A 155 -6.76 12.54 14.03
N ALA A 156 -6.36 12.13 12.82
CA ALA A 156 -6.10 13.05 11.71
C ALA A 156 -7.42 13.59 11.13
N PRO A 157 -7.39 14.74 10.43
CA PRO A 157 -8.56 15.24 9.71
C PRO A 157 -9.06 14.23 8.67
N PRO A 158 -10.38 14.14 8.43
CA PRO A 158 -10.93 13.28 7.38
C PRO A 158 -10.33 13.64 6.01
N PRO A 159 -9.80 12.66 5.26
CA PRO A 159 -9.26 12.89 3.93
C PRO A 159 -10.38 12.98 2.88
N PRO A 160 -10.08 13.50 1.68
CA PRO A 160 -11.01 13.37 0.55
C PRO A 160 -11.20 11.90 0.17
N ALA A 161 -12.29 11.61 -0.54
CA ALA A 161 -12.41 10.35 -1.27
C ALA A 161 -11.42 10.33 -2.45
N ALA A 162 -11.02 9.14 -2.88
CA ALA A 162 -10.22 8.99 -4.08
C ALA A 162 -10.95 9.55 -5.30
N GLU A 163 -10.21 10.25 -6.17
CA GLU A 163 -10.77 10.77 -7.40
C GLU A 163 -11.23 9.63 -8.30
N ILE A 164 -12.43 9.77 -8.87
CA ILE A 164 -13.00 8.82 -9.83
C ILE A 164 -12.73 9.36 -11.24
N PRO A 165 -11.82 8.74 -12.01
CA PRO A 165 -11.44 9.24 -13.33
C PRO A 165 -12.55 9.00 -14.36
N GLN A 166 -12.48 9.69 -15.50
CA GLN A 166 -13.45 9.51 -16.60
C GLN A 166 -13.45 8.08 -17.13
N SER A 167 -12.30 7.42 -17.12
CA SER A 167 -12.10 6.01 -17.45
C SER A 167 -12.93 5.03 -16.58
N CYS A 168 -13.46 5.47 -15.45
CA CYS A 168 -14.41 4.70 -14.63
C CYS A 168 -15.88 4.89 -15.03
N GLN A 169 -16.21 5.81 -15.93
CA GLN A 169 -17.60 6.05 -16.31
C GLN A 169 -18.21 4.84 -17.01
N GLY A 170 -19.36 4.40 -16.52
CA GLY A 170 -20.07 3.23 -17.06
C GLY A 170 -19.58 1.88 -16.52
N ILE A 171 -18.59 1.86 -15.61
CA ILE A 171 -18.16 0.65 -14.90
C ILE A 171 -18.95 0.53 -13.60
N SER A 172 -19.74 -0.53 -13.45
CA SER A 172 -20.49 -0.83 -12.22
C SER A 172 -20.37 -2.30 -11.84
N LYS A 173 -20.43 -2.63 -10.55
CA LYS A 173 -20.59 -4.03 -10.11
C LYS A 173 -21.93 -4.55 -10.66
N ALA A 174 -21.90 -5.70 -11.31
CA ALA A 174 -23.09 -6.41 -11.81
C ALA A 174 -23.92 -6.96 -10.65
#